data_AF-A0A8J3LA62-F1
#
_entry.id   AF-A0A8J3LA62-F1
#
_cell.length_a   1.000
_cell.length_b   1.000
_cell.length_c   1.000
_cell.angle_alpha   90.00
_cell.angle_beta   90.00
_cell.angle_gamma   90.00
#
_symmetry.space_group_name_H-M   'P 1'
#
loop_
_entity.id
_entity.type
_entity.pdbx_description
1 polymer ?
#
loop_
_entity_poly.entity_id
_entity_poly.type
_entity_poly.pdbx_seq_one_letter_code
_entity_poly.pdbx_strand_id
1 'polypeptide(L)'
;MWVRDAGSHLRQFYVANGSWTAFDLSAATGVNITGDPAPGPGGLFARDTNGHLRQFFVANGSWTAFDVSAATGVNITGSPSPDSGAVWARDTNGHLRQFFVANGSWTAFNASAATGVPINGDPVALSGGVWATS
;
A
#
# COMPACT_ATOMS: atom_id res chain seq x y z
N MET A 1 -16.03 1.97 -1.22
CA MET A 1 -14.94 2.81 -0.66
C MET A 1 -14.16 1.98 0.35
N TRP A 2 -12.84 2.15 0.41
CA TRP A 2 -11.98 1.50 1.39
C TRP A 2 -11.58 2.50 2.48
N VAL A 3 -11.52 2.05 3.72
CA VAL A 3 -11.23 2.92 4.87
C VAL A 3 -10.58 2.11 5.99
N ARG A 4 -9.72 2.76 6.77
CA ARG A 4 -9.29 2.26 8.07
C ARG A 4 -10.25 2.76 9.14
N ASP A 5 -10.85 1.85 9.89
CA ASP A 5 -11.73 2.22 10.99
C ASP A 5 -10.97 2.54 12.30
N ALA A 6 -11.70 2.93 13.34
CA ALA A 6 -11.12 3.26 14.65
C ALA A 6 -10.47 2.06 15.36
N GLY A 7 -10.84 0.82 14.98
CA GLY A 7 -10.25 -0.42 15.48
C GLY A 7 -9.01 -0.86 14.71
N SER A 8 -8.49 -0.05 13.78
CA SER A 8 -7.40 -0.42 12.86
C SER A 8 -7.78 -1.53 11.87
N HIS A 9 -9.07 -1.72 11.59
CA HIS A 9 -9.54 -2.65 10.58
C HIS A 9 -9.68 -1.94 9.23
N LEU A 10 -9.29 -2.64 8.17
CA LEU A 10 -9.53 -2.27 6.80
C LEU A 10 -10.96 -2.69 6.41
N ARG A 11 -11.82 -1.71 6.14
CA ARG A 11 -13.22 -1.93 5.76
C ARG A 11 -13.50 -1.49 4.33
N GLN A 12 -14.36 -2.24 3.66
CA GLN A 12 -15.02 -1.81 2.44
C GLN A 12 -16.45 -1.37 2.75
N PHE A 13 -16.80 -0.12 2.45
CA PHE A 13 -18.19 0.33 2.41
C PHE A 13 -18.73 0.24 1.00
N TYR A 14 -19.90 -0.37 0.83
CA TYR A 14 -20.56 -0.53 -0.46
C TYR A 14 -22.07 -0.63 -0.28
N VAL A 15 -22.81 -0.43 -1.39
CA VAL A 15 -24.27 -0.59 -1.42
C VAL A 15 -24.60 -1.99 -1.92
N ALA A 16 -25.42 -2.72 -1.17
CA ALA A 16 -25.97 -4.02 -1.56
C ALA A 16 -27.46 -4.02 -1.26
N ASN A 17 -28.28 -4.45 -2.24
CA ASN A 17 -29.74 -4.50 -2.12
C ASN A 17 -30.36 -3.16 -1.63
N GLY A 18 -29.84 -2.04 -2.14
CA GLY A 18 -30.34 -0.69 -1.81
C GLY A 18 -29.94 -0.16 -0.43
N SER A 19 -29.14 -0.89 0.36
CA SER A 19 -28.67 -0.46 1.68
C SER A 19 -27.15 -0.40 1.74
N TRP A 20 -26.62 0.55 2.53
CA TRP A 20 -25.20 0.59 2.85
C TRP A 20 -24.84 -0.58 3.77
N THR A 21 -23.75 -1.25 3.45
CA THR A 21 -23.14 -2.30 4.26
C THR A 21 -21.62 -2.13 4.29
N ALA A 22 -20.96 -2.86 5.18
CA ALA A 22 -19.51 -2.89 5.28
C ALA A 22 -18.96 -4.31 5.38
N PHE A 23 -17.90 -4.59 4.63
CA PHE A 23 -17.11 -5.82 4.71
C PHE A 23 -15.81 -5.55 5.47
N ASP A 24 -15.44 -6.46 6.37
CA ASP A 24 -14.22 -6.38 7.18
C ASP A 24 -13.10 -7.22 6.55
N LEU A 25 -12.21 -6.56 5.81
CA LEU A 25 -11.10 -7.23 5.15
C LEU A 25 -10.01 -7.65 6.14
N SER A 26 -9.85 -6.89 7.23
CA SER A 26 -8.92 -7.26 8.31
C SER A 26 -9.33 -8.57 8.98
N ALA A 27 -10.62 -8.75 9.27
CA ALA A 27 -11.13 -10.02 9.78
C ALA A 27 -10.93 -11.18 8.78
N ALA A 28 -11.13 -10.93 7.48
CA ALA A 28 -10.97 -11.95 6.45
C ALA A 28 -9.52 -12.38 6.22
N THR A 29 -8.54 -11.51 6.50
CA THR A 29 -7.12 -11.75 6.20
C THR A 29 -6.23 -11.89 7.44
N GLY A 30 -6.73 -11.55 8.63
CA GLY A 30 -5.98 -11.51 9.87
C GLY A 30 -5.00 -10.33 9.99
N VAL A 31 -5.14 -9.29 9.16
CA VAL A 31 -4.19 -8.18 9.09
C VAL A 31 -4.88 -6.84 9.41
N ASN A 32 -4.45 -6.22 10.50
CA ASN A 32 -4.86 -4.86 10.89
C ASN A 32 -3.93 -3.82 10.29
N ILE A 33 -4.44 -2.61 10.04
CA ILE A 33 -3.72 -1.53 9.35
C ILE A 33 -3.62 -0.26 10.18
N THR A 34 -2.52 0.47 10.01
CA THR A 34 -2.29 1.80 10.62
C THR A 34 -2.10 2.91 9.58
N GLY A 35 -1.69 2.57 8.36
CA GLY A 35 -1.67 3.50 7.24
C GLY A 35 -3.04 3.60 6.57
N ASP A 36 -3.20 4.61 5.73
CA ASP A 36 -4.42 4.75 4.94
C ASP A 36 -4.40 3.76 3.76
N PRO A 37 -5.54 3.12 3.44
CA PRO A 37 -5.61 2.15 2.36
C PRO A 37 -5.58 2.84 0.99
N ALA A 38 -4.78 2.30 0.08
CA ALA A 38 -4.54 2.85 -1.24
C ALA A 38 -4.82 1.79 -2.31
N PRO A 39 -5.96 1.86 -3.03
CA PRO A 39 -6.26 0.96 -4.14
C PRO A 39 -5.33 1.21 -5.31
N GLY A 40 -4.88 0.14 -5.98
CA GLY A 40 -4.04 0.25 -7.17
C GLY A 40 -4.06 -0.99 -8.05
N PRO A 41 -3.25 -1.01 -9.12
CA PRO A 41 -3.04 -2.21 -9.92
C PRO A 41 -2.54 -3.36 -9.06
N GLY A 42 -3.11 -4.55 -9.29
CA GLY A 42 -2.73 -5.76 -8.55
C GLY A 42 -3.29 -5.86 -7.12
N GLY A 43 -4.03 -4.87 -6.62
CA GLY A 43 -4.73 -5.00 -5.34
C GLY A 43 -4.87 -3.72 -4.55
N LEU A 44 -5.19 -3.89 -3.27
CA LEU A 44 -5.28 -2.82 -2.29
C LEU A 44 -4.02 -2.85 -1.44
N PHE A 45 -3.43 -1.69 -1.15
CA PHE A 45 -2.20 -1.59 -0.37
C PHE A 45 -2.44 -0.81 0.91
N ALA A 46 -1.80 -1.22 2.01
CA ALA A 46 -1.82 -0.46 3.25
C ALA A 46 -0.58 -0.80 4.09
N ARG A 47 -0.27 0.07 5.05
CA ARG A 47 0.71 -0.24 6.11
C ARG A 47 0.01 -0.95 7.27
N ASP A 48 0.51 -2.11 7.67
CA ASP A 48 0.00 -2.83 8.84
C ASP A 48 0.44 -2.22 10.18
N THR A 49 0.02 -2.83 11.29
CA THR A 49 0.38 -2.38 12.65
C THR A 49 1.85 -2.55 13.00
N ASN A 50 2.61 -3.36 12.24
CA ASN A 50 4.04 -3.58 12.42
C ASN A 50 4.89 -2.70 11.50
N GLY A 51 4.26 -1.82 10.71
CA GLY A 51 4.93 -0.98 9.75
C GLY A 51 5.28 -1.68 8.44
N HIS A 52 4.67 -2.84 8.16
CA HIS A 52 4.90 -3.56 6.90
C HIS A 52 3.94 -3.07 5.83
N LEU A 53 4.43 -2.95 4.59
CA LEU A 53 3.59 -2.79 3.41
C LEU A 53 2.90 -4.12 3.09
N ARG A 54 1.57 -4.10 3.09
CA ARG A 54 0.72 -5.24 2.77
C ARG A 54 0.04 -5.03 1.43
N GLN A 55 -0.02 -6.08 0.62
CA GLN A 55 -0.86 -6.16 -0.57
C GLN A 55 -2.04 -7.09 -0.29
N PHE A 56 -3.25 -6.60 -0.46
CA PHE A 56 -4.49 -7.35 -0.34
C PHE A 56 -5.08 -7.59 -1.72
N PHE A 57 -5.40 -8.84 -2.03
CA PHE A 57 -5.97 -9.24 -3.32
C PHE A 57 -6.81 -10.51 -3.18
N VAL A 58 -7.67 -10.75 -4.17
CA VAL A 58 -8.47 -11.97 -4.23
C VAL A 58 -7.68 -13.04 -4.98
N ALA A 59 -7.47 -14.19 -4.34
CA ALA A 59 -6.89 -15.38 -4.94
C ALA A 59 -7.79 -16.58 -4.64
N ASN A 60 -8.12 -17.37 -5.65
CA ASN A 60 -8.99 -18.54 -5.52
C ASN A 60 -10.32 -18.23 -4.82
N GLY A 61 -10.90 -17.06 -5.12
CA GLY A 61 -12.19 -16.61 -4.58
C GLY A 61 -12.16 -16.09 -3.14
N SER A 62 -10.99 -16.03 -2.49
CA SER A 62 -10.84 -15.51 -1.13
C SER A 62 -9.85 -14.34 -1.07
N TRP A 63 -10.09 -13.41 -0.15
CA TRP A 63 -9.13 -12.36 0.14
C TRP A 63 -7.89 -12.92 0.82
N THR A 64 -6.73 -12.50 0.34
CA THR A 64 -5.42 -12.83 0.88
C THR A 64 -4.62 -11.55 1.09
N ALA A 65 -3.74 -11.55 2.09
CA ALA A 65 -2.77 -10.49 2.31
C ALA A 65 -1.35 -11.03 2.13
N PHE A 66 -0.57 -10.43 1.23
CA PHE A 66 0.86 -10.70 1.06
C PHE A 66 1.70 -9.63 1.78
N ASP A 67 2.83 -10.05 2.34
CA ASP A 67 3.78 -9.17 3.03
C ASP A 67 4.88 -8.69 2.08
N VAL A 68 4.72 -7.49 1.54
CA VAL A 68 5.70 -6.90 0.62
C VAL A 68 6.97 -6.51 1.39
N SER A 69 6.84 -6.03 2.62
CA SER A 69 7.99 -5.66 3.46
C SER A 69 8.84 -6.85 3.82
N ALA A 70 8.25 -7.99 4.19
CA ALA A 70 9.01 -9.21 4.47
C ALA A 70 9.73 -9.73 3.20
N ALA A 71 9.08 -9.64 2.03
CA ALA A 71 9.69 -10.07 0.77
C ALA A 71 10.87 -9.17 0.32
N THR A 72 10.85 -7.89 0.68
CA THR A 72 11.85 -6.90 0.24
C THR A 72 12.85 -6.49 1.31
N GLY A 73 12.59 -6.80 2.58
CA GLY A 73 13.37 -6.36 3.74
C GLY A 73 13.19 -4.87 4.09
N VAL A 74 12.11 -4.23 3.64
CA VAL A 74 11.91 -2.78 3.80
C VAL A 74 10.56 -2.46 4.45
N ASN A 75 10.60 -1.90 5.66
CA ASN A 75 9.42 -1.41 6.38
C ASN A 75 9.09 0.04 5.99
N ILE A 76 7.83 0.44 6.17
CA ILE A 76 7.31 1.76 5.79
C ILE A 76 6.74 2.53 6.98
N THR A 77 6.90 3.85 6.97
CA THR A 77 6.31 4.78 7.96
C THR A 77 5.32 5.76 7.35
N GLY A 78 5.16 5.77 6.03
CA GLY A 78 4.11 6.52 5.35
C GLY A 78 2.97 5.61 4.89
N SER A 79 1.87 6.21 4.44
CA SER A 79 0.83 5.49 3.67
C SER A 79 1.36 5.18 2.26
N PRO A 80 1.02 4.02 1.69
CA PRO A 80 1.43 3.67 0.34
C PRO A 80 0.68 4.48 -0.72
N SER A 81 1.32 4.64 -1.88
CA SER A 81 0.77 5.29 -3.06
C SER A 81 1.07 4.43 -4.30
N PRO A 82 0.13 3.57 -4.72
CA PRO A 82 0.31 2.72 -5.89
C PRO A 82 0.21 3.51 -7.21
N ASP A 83 0.97 3.09 -8.21
CA ASP A 83 0.90 3.54 -9.60
C ASP A 83 0.75 2.36 -10.58
N SER A 84 0.89 2.59 -11.88
CA SER A 84 0.72 1.58 -12.94
C SER A 84 1.61 0.34 -12.82
N GLY A 85 2.75 0.39 -12.12
CA GLY A 85 3.71 -0.71 -12.05
C GLY A 85 4.46 -0.86 -10.73
N ALA A 86 4.24 0.05 -9.78
CA ALA A 86 4.92 0.09 -8.50
C ALA A 86 4.00 0.60 -7.39
N VAL A 87 4.47 0.45 -6.16
CA VAL A 87 3.91 1.11 -4.97
C VAL A 87 5.01 1.98 -4.38
N TRP A 88 4.67 3.23 -4.10
CA TRP A 88 5.58 4.18 -3.47
C TRP A 88 5.23 4.34 -2.01
N ALA A 89 6.24 4.39 -1.14
CA ALA A 89 6.02 4.70 0.28
C ALA A 89 7.29 5.30 0.88
N ARG A 90 7.13 6.00 2.01
CA ARG A 90 8.26 6.44 2.82
C ARG A 90 8.70 5.32 3.77
N ASP A 91 10.00 5.02 3.82
CA ASP A 91 10.57 4.06 4.78
C ASP A 91 10.77 4.64 6.19
N THR A 92 11.33 3.85 7.10
CA THR A 92 11.63 4.25 8.48
C THR A 92 12.74 5.29 8.61
N ASN A 93 13.54 5.48 7.57
CA ASN A 93 14.62 6.47 7.52
C ASN A 93 14.21 7.75 6.79
N GLY A 94 12.94 7.86 6.39
CA GLY A 94 12.46 8.99 5.61
C GLY A 94 12.86 8.96 4.13
N HIS A 95 13.23 7.80 3.57
CA HIS A 95 13.50 7.70 2.14
C HIS A 95 12.24 7.35 1.34
N LEU A 96 12.16 7.87 0.11
CA LEU A 96 11.20 7.41 -0.87
C LEU A 96 11.61 6.04 -1.40
N ARG A 97 10.75 5.05 -1.19
CA ARG A 97 10.92 3.68 -1.69
C ARG A 97 9.94 3.40 -2.81
N GLN A 98 10.44 2.76 -3.86
CA GLN A 98 9.64 2.12 -4.90
C GLN A 98 9.60 0.62 -4.62
N PHE A 99 8.43 0.01 -4.58
CA PHE A 99 8.22 -1.43 -4.47
C PHE A 99 7.62 -1.93 -5.78
N PHE A 100 8.18 -2.95 -6.41
CA PHE A 100 7.70 -3.47 -7.69
C PHE A 100 8.04 -4.94 -7.84
N VAL A 101 7.36 -5.62 -8.76
CA VAL A 101 7.66 -7.02 -9.09
C VAL A 101 8.64 -7.06 -10.26
N ALA A 102 9.79 -7.69 -10.04
CA ALA A 102 10.79 -7.97 -11.06
C ALA A 102 11.11 -9.46 -11.06
N ASN A 103 11.06 -10.09 -12.24
CA ASN A 103 11.31 -11.53 -12.40
C ASN A 103 10.45 -12.42 -11.47
N GLY A 104 9.19 -12.02 -11.24
CA GLY A 104 8.25 -12.76 -10.40
C GLY A 104 8.38 -12.54 -8.90
N SER A 105 9.32 -11.69 -8.45
CA SER A 105 9.53 -11.40 -7.02
C SER A 105 9.40 -9.92 -6.73
N TRP A 106 8.84 -9.60 -5.56
CA TRP A 106 8.85 -8.23 -5.05
C TRP A 106 10.29 -7.79 -4.78
N THR A 107 10.62 -6.59 -5.22
CA THR A 107 11.88 -5.90 -4.93
C THR A 107 11.58 -4.45 -4.53
N ALA A 108 12.55 -3.81 -3.90
CA ALA A 108 12.44 -2.40 -3.52
C ALA A 108 13.68 -1.60 -3.95
N PHE A 109 13.47 -0.41 -4.49
CA PHE A 109 14.51 0.57 -4.82
C PHE A 109 14.41 1.81 -3.93
N ASN A 110 15.56 2.42 -3.58
CA ASN A 110 15.62 3.68 -2.82
C ASN A 110 15.80 4.85 -3.78
N ALA A 111 14.72 5.59 -4.06
CA ALA A 111 14.77 6.75 -4.94
C ALA A 111 15.41 7.97 -4.27
N SER A 112 15.26 8.12 -2.94
CA SER A 112 15.94 9.19 -2.21
C SER A 112 17.45 9.04 -2.22
N ALA A 113 18.00 7.82 -2.24
CA ALA A 113 19.44 7.61 -2.34
C ALA A 113 20.04 8.19 -3.63
N ALA A 114 19.26 8.24 -4.71
CA ALA A 114 19.71 8.81 -5.98
C ALA A 114 19.75 10.36 -5.98
N THR A 115 19.02 11.00 -5.07
CA THR A 115 18.85 12.48 -5.05
C THR A 115 19.35 13.14 -3.76
N GLY A 116 19.50 12.39 -2.68
CA GLY A 116 19.81 12.89 -1.34
C GLY A 116 18.63 13.57 -0.62
N VAL A 117 17.42 13.54 -1.18
CA VAL A 117 16.26 14.26 -0.62
C VAL A 117 15.48 13.38 0.36
N PRO A 118 15.36 13.77 1.64
CA PRO A 118 14.50 13.08 2.60
C PRO A 118 13.02 13.45 2.40
N ILE A 119 12.14 12.54 2.80
CA ILE A 119 10.69 12.65 2.67
C ILE A 119 10.07 12.73 4.07
N ASN A 120 9.29 13.79 4.31
CA ASN A 120 8.54 13.98 5.56
C ASN A 120 7.03 13.74 5.43
N GLY A 121 6.52 13.63 4.21
CA GLY A 121 5.10 13.34 3.93
C GLY A 121 4.86 11.93 3.37
N ASP A 122 3.61 11.65 3.04
CA ASP A 122 3.26 10.47 2.25
C ASP A 122 3.39 10.80 0.75
N PRO A 123 3.93 9.90 -0.07
CA PRO A 123 4.07 10.15 -1.50
C PRO A 123 2.69 10.18 -2.18
N VAL A 124 2.62 10.88 -3.31
CA VAL A 124 1.50 10.81 -4.24
C VAL A 124 2.05 10.41 -5.60
N ALA A 125 1.69 9.21 -6.05
CA ALA A 125 2.06 8.71 -7.35
C ALA A 125 0.97 9.04 -8.39
N LEU A 126 1.39 9.38 -9.61
CA LEU A 126 0.49 9.74 -10.70
C LEU A 126 0.72 8.79 -11.88
N SER A 127 -0.35 8.19 -12.39
CA SER A 127 -0.30 7.48 -13.67
C SER A 127 -0.18 8.51 -14.79
N GLY A 128 1.02 8.70 -15.36
CA GLY A 128 1.24 9.56 -16.52
C GLY A 128 2.21 10.72 -16.37
N GLY A 129 2.84 10.90 -15.20
CA GLY A 129 3.95 11.84 -14.98
C GLY A 129 3.58 13.32 -15.15
N VAL A 130 3.54 14.07 -14.05
CA VAL A 130 3.71 15.53 -14.12
C VAL A 130 5.21 15.77 -13.99
N TRP A 131 5.87 16.01 -15.12
CA TRP A 131 7.32 16.20 -15.17
C TRP A 131 7.66 17.65 -14.82
N ALA A 132 8.64 17.83 -13.94
CA ALA A 132 9.35 19.09 -13.88
C ALA A 132 10.19 19.20 -15.17
N THR A 133 9.94 20.24 -15.97
CA THR A 133 10.84 20.59 -17.07
C THR A 133 12.05 21.31 -16.49
N SER A 134 13.25 20.90 -16.89
CA SER A 134 14.49 21.66 -16.66
C SER A 134 14.47 22.99 -17.40
#